data_AF-A0A5C5VWH7-F1
#
_entry.id   AF-A0A5C5VWH7-F1
#
_cell.length_a   1.000
_cell.length_b   1.000
_cell.length_c   1.000
_cell.angle_alpha   90.00
_cell.angle_beta   90.00
_cell.angle_gamma   90.00
#
_symmetry.space_group_name_H-M   'P 1'
#
loop_
_entity.id
_entity.type
_entity.pdbx_description
1 polymer ?
#
loop_
_entity_poly.entity_id
_entity_poly.type
_entity_poly.pdbx_seq_one_letter_code
_entity_poly.pdbx_strand_id
1 'polypeptide(L)'
;MLPVRRCAFAMLAALAVGGCPLQPTNTGDDTARDIPSVKLIAPLRLSPRDNEQQVNERLAQLSWTAVAGADSYEVYLGPDLNPPLVAITDVPLLLVRDMSACTVQHWRIVARNADYAVSSPTWVFKTRCADGK
;
A
#
# COMPACT_ATOMS: atom_id res chain seq x y z
N MET A 1 10.66 -0.44 -34.47
CA MET A 1 11.17 -0.11 -33.12
C MET A 1 11.31 -1.41 -32.34
N LEU A 2 12.55 -1.78 -32.02
CA LEU A 2 12.97 -2.94 -31.19
C LEU A 2 13.13 -2.49 -29.71
N PRO A 3 13.37 -3.34 -28.67
CA PRO A 3 13.03 -4.78 -28.49
C PRO A 3 12.88 -5.33 -27.02
N VAL A 4 12.60 -6.66 -26.93
CA VAL A 4 13.03 -7.68 -25.92
C VAL A 4 12.32 -7.81 -24.55
N ARG A 5 11.77 -9.02 -24.28
CA ARG A 5 12.13 -9.96 -23.18
C ARG A 5 11.37 -11.28 -23.35
N ARG A 6 11.91 -12.25 -24.08
CA ARG A 6 12.61 -13.47 -23.58
C ARG A 6 11.86 -14.23 -22.47
N CYS A 7 11.10 -15.25 -22.86
CA CYS A 7 11.02 -16.49 -22.08
C CYS A 7 11.69 -17.59 -22.91
N ALA A 8 12.94 -17.89 -22.56
CA ALA A 8 13.59 -19.09 -23.03
C ALA A 8 13.05 -20.26 -22.21
N PHE A 9 12.21 -21.11 -22.80
CA PHE A 9 12.04 -22.48 -22.32
C PHE A 9 12.79 -23.39 -23.27
N ALA A 10 13.94 -23.86 -22.79
CA ALA A 10 14.73 -24.87 -23.45
C ALA A 10 13.89 -26.13 -23.64
N MET A 11 13.91 -26.58 -24.88
CA MET A 11 13.40 -27.85 -25.39
C MET A 11 14.09 -29.02 -24.66
N LEU A 12 13.31 -29.99 -24.17
CA LEU A 12 13.78 -31.37 -24.06
C LEU A 12 12.72 -32.29 -24.67
N ALA A 13 13.17 -33.10 -25.63
CA ALA A 13 12.37 -33.94 -26.49
C ALA A 13 11.93 -35.24 -25.80
N ALA A 14 10.74 -35.72 -26.16
CA ALA A 14 10.43 -37.16 -26.19
C ALA A 14 9.34 -37.42 -27.24
N LEU A 15 9.68 -38.22 -28.25
CA LEU A 15 8.79 -38.74 -29.28
C LEU A 15 7.91 -39.86 -28.68
N ALA A 16 6.61 -39.81 -28.90
CA ALA A 16 5.74 -40.99 -28.86
C ALA A 16 4.51 -40.78 -29.75
N VAL A 17 4.34 -41.70 -30.71
CA VAL A 17 3.21 -41.83 -31.62
C VAL A 17 2.08 -42.57 -30.89
N GLY A 18 0.83 -42.08 -30.99
CA GLY A 18 -0.34 -42.81 -30.51
C GLY A 18 -1.60 -41.95 -30.53
N GLY A 19 -2.44 -42.11 -31.54
CA GLY A 19 -3.71 -41.40 -31.65
C GLY A 19 -4.80 -41.96 -30.73
N CYS A 20 -5.73 -41.09 -30.32
CA CYS A 20 -7.07 -41.45 -29.89
C CYS A 20 -8.02 -40.31 -30.31
N PRO A 21 -8.99 -40.53 -31.23
CA PRO A 21 -9.97 -39.51 -31.57
C PRO A 21 -11.25 -39.71 -30.75
N LEU A 22 -11.58 -38.77 -29.88
CA LEU A 22 -12.92 -38.64 -29.27
C LEU A 22 -13.28 -37.15 -29.08
N GLN A 23 -14.14 -36.68 -30.00
CA GLN A 23 -15.24 -35.69 -29.92
C GLN A 23 -15.19 -34.42 -29.02
N PRO A 24 -15.93 -33.34 -29.42
CA PRO A 24 -15.82 -32.02 -28.82
C PRO A 24 -16.65 -31.89 -27.55
N THR A 25 -16.04 -31.39 -26.48
CA THR A 25 -16.77 -30.82 -25.34
C THR A 25 -16.62 -29.30 -25.39
N ASN A 26 -17.68 -28.61 -25.80
CA ASN A 26 -17.88 -27.24 -25.36
C ASN A 26 -17.99 -27.29 -23.83
N THR A 27 -17.02 -26.74 -23.12
CA THR A 27 -17.18 -26.37 -21.71
C THR A 27 -16.27 -25.17 -21.48
N GLY A 28 -16.88 -24.09 -21.01
CA GLY A 28 -16.36 -22.73 -21.04
C GLY A 28 -14.88 -22.58 -20.76
N ASP A 29 -14.25 -21.82 -21.65
CA ASP A 29 -13.26 -20.84 -21.24
C ASP A 29 -13.90 -19.92 -20.18
N ASP A 30 -13.85 -20.37 -18.93
CA ASP A 30 -14.22 -19.61 -17.74
C ASP A 30 -13.30 -20.06 -16.59
N THR A 31 -12.00 -20.05 -16.83
CA THR A 31 -11.08 -19.66 -15.75
C THR A 31 -11.12 -18.14 -15.62
N ALA A 32 -12.32 -17.59 -15.37
CA ALA A 32 -12.42 -16.33 -14.68
C ALA A 32 -11.79 -16.61 -13.31
N ARG A 33 -10.53 -16.19 -13.19
CA ARG A 33 -9.73 -16.28 -11.97
C ARG A 33 -10.58 -15.73 -10.83
N ASP A 34 -11.12 -16.64 -10.02
CA ASP A 34 -11.58 -16.30 -8.68
C ASP A 34 -10.32 -15.96 -7.88
N ILE A 35 -9.83 -14.73 -8.04
CA ILE A 35 -8.78 -14.18 -7.21
C ILE A 35 -9.47 -14.00 -5.85
N PRO A 36 -9.08 -14.75 -4.79
CA PRO A 36 -9.73 -14.60 -3.51
C PRO A 36 -9.57 -13.16 -3.06
N SER A 37 -10.69 -12.44 -2.94
CA SER A 37 -10.71 -11.06 -2.49
C SER A 37 -10.20 -11.02 -1.05
N VAL A 38 -8.99 -10.49 -0.85
CA VAL A 38 -8.34 -10.46 0.46
C VAL A 38 -8.93 -9.31 1.27
N LYS A 39 -9.65 -9.65 2.33
CA LYS A 39 -10.14 -8.64 3.29
C LYS A 39 -8.97 -8.02 4.04
N LEU A 40 -8.89 -6.69 4.01
CA LEU A 40 -7.84 -5.93 4.66
C LEU A 40 -8.01 -5.86 6.18
N ILE A 41 -6.89 -5.59 6.86
CA ILE A 41 -6.83 -5.22 8.28
C ILE A 41 -6.44 -3.74 8.42
N ALA A 42 -6.69 -3.15 9.59
CA ALA A 42 -6.29 -1.78 9.88
C ALA A 42 -4.76 -1.68 10.02
N PRO A 43 -4.11 -0.70 9.37
CA PRO A 43 -2.69 -0.41 9.59
C PRO A 43 -2.42 -0.05 11.05
N LEU A 44 -1.28 -0.50 11.58
CA LEU A 44 -0.77 -0.11 12.88
C LEU A 44 0.35 0.92 12.72
N ARG A 45 0.35 1.92 13.59
CA ARG A 45 1.40 2.94 13.65
C ARG A 45 2.72 2.36 14.14
N LEU A 46 3.80 2.66 13.43
CA LEU A 46 5.16 2.38 13.87
C LEU A 46 5.88 3.65 14.35
N SER A 47 5.80 4.75 13.58
CA SER A 47 6.41 6.04 13.93
C SER A 47 5.68 7.19 13.25
N PRO A 48 5.56 8.38 13.88
CA PRO A 48 5.89 8.70 15.28
C PRO A 48 5.11 7.84 16.28
N ARG A 49 5.51 7.80 17.55
CA ARG A 49 4.68 7.22 18.62
C ARG A 49 3.45 8.08 18.85
N ASP A 50 2.42 7.50 19.46
CA ASP A 50 1.26 8.30 19.86
C ASP A 50 1.69 9.35 20.88
N ASN A 51 1.18 10.56 20.69
CA ASN A 51 1.47 11.73 21.51
C ASN A 51 2.97 12.06 21.58
N GLU A 52 3.78 11.60 20.60
CA GLU A 52 5.20 11.95 20.53
C GLU A 52 5.37 13.46 20.44
N GLN A 53 6.26 13.99 21.26
CA GLN A 53 6.56 15.42 21.32
C GLN A 53 7.84 15.70 20.54
N GLN A 54 8.02 16.96 20.12
CA GLN A 54 9.25 17.43 19.49
C GLN A 54 9.61 16.70 18.19
N VAL A 55 8.61 16.22 17.44
CA VAL A 55 8.84 15.66 16.10
C VAL A 55 9.39 16.76 15.19
N ASN A 56 10.43 16.45 14.42
CA ASN A 56 11.07 17.42 13.53
C ASN A 56 10.08 17.94 12.49
N GLU A 57 9.81 19.24 12.52
CA GLU A 57 8.90 19.96 11.63
C GLU A 57 9.45 20.06 10.20
N ARG A 58 10.77 20.04 10.02
CA ARG A 58 11.41 20.14 8.70
C ARG A 58 11.41 18.82 7.94
N LEU A 59 11.50 17.71 8.67
CA LEU A 59 11.48 16.38 8.11
C LEU A 59 10.97 15.39 9.15
N ALA A 60 9.74 14.92 8.98
CA ALA A 60 9.15 13.85 9.76
C ALA A 60 8.96 12.60 8.91
N GLN A 61 9.15 11.44 9.52
CA GLN A 61 8.89 10.16 8.90
C GLN A 61 7.65 9.53 9.55
N LEU A 62 6.60 9.36 8.74
CA LEU A 62 5.44 8.57 9.12
C LEU A 62 5.62 7.14 8.61
N SER A 63 5.44 6.16 9.47
CA SER A 63 5.55 4.74 9.11
C SER A 63 4.50 3.91 9.82
N TRP A 64 4.00 2.90 9.11
CA TRP A 64 2.96 2.00 9.57
C TRP A 64 3.26 0.57 9.14
N THR A 65 2.49 -0.40 9.64
CA THR A 65 2.62 -1.79 9.22
C THR A 65 2.09 -1.98 7.81
N ALA A 66 2.81 -2.74 6.98
CA ALA A 66 2.27 -3.23 5.73
C ALA A 66 1.04 -4.11 5.99
N VAL A 67 -0.02 -3.92 5.21
CA VAL A 67 -1.26 -4.70 5.25
C VAL A 67 -1.23 -5.70 4.09
N ALA A 68 -1.34 -6.99 4.41
CA ALA A 68 -1.41 -8.03 3.40
C ALA A 68 -2.65 -7.84 2.50
N GLY A 69 -2.44 -7.84 1.19
CA GLY A 69 -3.50 -7.65 0.19
C GLY A 69 -3.88 -6.19 -0.07
N ALA A 70 -3.21 -5.21 0.55
CA ALA A 70 -3.38 -3.80 0.22
C ALA A 70 -2.51 -3.43 -1.00
N ASP A 71 -3.12 -2.77 -1.97
CA ASP A 71 -2.45 -2.25 -3.17
C ASP A 71 -1.90 -0.84 -2.94
N SER A 72 -2.52 -0.07 -2.04
CA SER A 72 -2.13 1.30 -1.74
C SER A 72 -2.55 1.75 -0.34
N TYR A 73 -1.98 2.86 0.09
CA TYR A 73 -2.25 3.55 1.33
C TYR A 73 -2.55 5.02 1.07
N GLU A 74 -3.70 5.49 1.54
CA GLU A 74 -4.01 6.90 1.62
C GLU A 74 -3.54 7.44 2.98
N VAL A 75 -2.68 8.45 2.94
CA VAL A 75 -2.12 9.08 4.15
C VAL A 75 -2.84 10.39 4.39
N TYR A 76 -3.54 10.48 5.51
CA TYR A 76 -4.21 11.69 5.96
C TYR A 76 -3.38 12.33 7.06
N LEU A 77 -3.11 13.63 6.96
CA LEU A 77 -2.31 14.39 7.93
C LEU A 77 -2.75 15.86 7.98
N GLY A 78 -2.89 16.41 9.18
CA GLY A 78 -3.09 17.84 9.36
C GLY A 78 -3.40 18.24 10.80
N PRO A 79 -3.55 19.54 11.08
CA PRO A 79 -3.82 20.05 12.43
C PRO A 79 -5.24 19.73 12.92
N ASP A 80 -6.17 19.43 12.02
CA ASP A 80 -7.57 19.16 12.32
C ASP A 80 -7.81 17.72 12.78
N LEU A 81 -8.85 17.51 13.59
CA LEU A 81 -9.28 16.16 14.03
C LEU A 81 -9.69 15.25 12.86
N ASN A 82 -10.17 15.84 11.76
CA ASN A 82 -10.40 15.15 10.49
C ASN A 82 -9.33 15.59 9.48
N PRO A 83 -8.13 15.00 9.51
CA PRO A 83 -7.02 15.46 8.70
C PRO A 83 -7.30 15.27 7.21
N PRO A 84 -6.84 16.19 6.33
CA PRO A 84 -6.96 16.07 4.88
C PRO A 84 -6.05 14.97 4.32
N LEU A 85 -6.35 14.48 3.12
CA LEU A 85 -5.49 13.57 2.37
C LEU A 85 -4.24 14.33 1.90
N VAL A 86 -3.04 13.83 2.23
CA VAL A 86 -1.77 14.46 1.83
C VAL A 86 -1.00 13.63 0.81
N ALA A 87 -1.18 12.32 0.78
CA ALA A 87 -0.48 11.44 -0.14
C ALA A 87 -1.22 10.11 -0.37
N ILE A 88 -0.93 9.48 -1.51
CA ILE A 88 -1.25 8.07 -1.78
C ILE A 88 0.06 7.39 -2.14
N THR A 89 0.34 6.25 -1.51
CA THR A 89 1.62 5.52 -1.65
C THR A 89 1.38 4.02 -1.64
N ASP A 90 2.24 3.25 -2.30
CA ASP A 90 2.28 1.78 -2.28
C ASP A 90 3.20 1.23 -1.20
N VAL A 91 4.11 2.07 -0.67
CA VAL A 91 5.00 1.72 0.44
C VAL A 91 4.48 2.21 1.79
N PRO A 92 4.69 1.48 2.90
CA PRO A 92 4.15 1.82 4.22
C PRO A 92 4.96 2.89 4.97
N LEU A 93 5.37 3.92 4.23
CA LEU A 93 6.28 4.98 4.66
C LEU A 93 5.97 6.28 3.91
N LEU A 94 5.96 7.41 4.64
CA LEU A 94 5.88 8.74 4.05
C LEU A 94 6.86 9.69 4.74
N LEU A 95 7.65 10.43 3.96
CA LEU A 95 8.45 11.54 4.43
C LEU A 95 7.69 12.85 4.22
N VAL A 96 7.45 13.58 5.29
CA VAL A 96 6.75 14.87 5.28
C VAL A 96 7.75 15.98 5.58
N ARG A 97 7.71 17.04 4.79
CA ARG A 97 8.61 18.20 4.90
C ARG A 97 7.82 19.44 5.27
N ASP A 98 8.52 20.39 5.90
CA ASP A 98 8.06 21.76 6.11
C ASP A 98 6.67 21.86 6.77
N MET A 99 6.46 21.10 7.84
CA MET A 99 5.26 21.19 8.68
C MET A 99 5.29 22.43 9.56
N SER A 100 4.12 22.91 9.97
CA SER A 100 4.00 23.97 10.97
C SER A 100 4.66 23.57 12.29
N ALA A 101 5.52 24.44 12.81
CA ALA A 101 6.18 24.26 14.11
C ALA A 101 5.19 24.40 15.28
N CYS A 102 5.55 23.88 16.47
CA CYS A 102 4.73 23.88 17.69
C CYS A 102 3.28 23.36 17.52
N THR A 103 2.99 22.61 16.46
CA THR A 103 1.62 22.28 16.05
C THR A 103 1.32 20.81 16.38
N VAL A 104 0.12 20.56 16.91
CA VAL A 104 -0.41 19.21 17.07
C VAL A 104 -0.89 18.73 15.71
N GLN A 105 -0.40 17.58 15.26
CA GLN A 105 -0.73 16.97 14.00
C GLN A 105 -1.50 15.68 14.25
N HIS A 106 -2.61 15.52 13.55
CA HIS A 106 -3.43 14.32 13.52
C HIS A 106 -3.16 13.59 12.22
N TRP A 107 -3.03 12.27 12.28
CA TRP A 107 -2.82 11.48 11.09
C TRP A 107 -3.43 10.09 11.18
N ARG A 108 -3.78 9.55 10.03
CA ARG A 108 -4.32 8.19 9.89
C ARG A 108 -4.01 7.65 8.51
N ILE A 109 -4.09 6.33 8.38
CA ILE A 109 -3.83 5.61 7.14
C ILE A 109 -5.06 4.82 6.73
N VAL A 110 -5.44 4.88 5.46
CA VAL A 110 -6.44 3.98 4.88
C VAL A 110 -5.73 3.02 3.94
N ALA A 111 -5.68 1.75 4.30
CA ALA A 111 -5.23 0.69 3.39
C ALA A 111 -6.34 0.39 2.39
N ARG A 112 -5.99 0.26 1.11
CA ARG A 112 -6.93 0.06 0.01
C ARG A 112 -6.50 -1.07 -0.91
N ASN A 113 -7.48 -1.79 -1.42
CA ASN A 113 -7.38 -2.63 -2.60
C ASN A 113 -8.64 -2.45 -3.46
N ALA A 114 -8.79 -3.26 -4.51
CA ALA A 114 -9.93 -3.17 -5.44
C ALA A 114 -11.31 -3.19 -4.75
N ASP A 115 -11.45 -3.96 -3.67
CA ASP A 115 -12.75 -4.29 -3.06
C ASP A 115 -12.95 -3.65 -1.67
N TYR A 116 -11.86 -3.31 -0.97
CA TYR A 116 -11.88 -2.90 0.42
C TYR A 116 -11.06 -1.63 0.67
N ALA A 117 -11.53 -0.85 1.63
CA ALA A 117 -10.80 0.25 2.25
C ALA A 117 -10.93 0.13 3.77
N VAL A 118 -9.81 0.06 4.49
CA VAL A 118 -9.79 -0.07 5.95
C VAL A 118 -8.92 1.02 6.56
N SER A 119 -9.54 1.87 7.39
CA SER A 119 -8.86 2.96 8.10
C SER A 119 -8.22 2.47 9.39
N SER A 120 -7.07 3.04 9.72
CA SER A 120 -6.51 3.02 11.08
C SER A 120 -7.28 3.96 12.01
N PRO A 121 -7.06 3.86 13.33
CA PRO A 121 -7.34 4.96 14.25
C PRO A 121 -6.56 6.23 13.87
N THR A 122 -7.04 7.39 14.33
CA THR A 122 -6.29 8.64 14.24
C THR A 122 -5.26 8.70 15.36
N TRP A 123 -4.01 8.93 15.01
CA TRP A 123 -2.90 9.12 15.93
C TRP A 123 -2.48 10.58 15.97
N VAL A 124 -1.79 10.95 17.04
CA VAL A 124 -1.39 12.33 17.27
C VAL A 124 0.10 12.42 17.54
N PHE A 125 0.74 13.47 17.06
CA PHE A 125 2.08 13.88 17.49
C PHE A 125 2.16 15.41 17.50
N LYS A 126 3.16 15.97 18.19
CA LYS A 126 3.41 17.41 18.22
C LYS A 126 4.77 17.72 17.60
N THR A 127 4.77 18.64 16.65
CA THR A 127 6.02 19.13 16.04
C THR A 127 6.81 19.97 17.04
N ARG A 128 8.13 19.96 16.92
CA ARG A 128 8.98 20.84 17.73
C ARG A 128 8.67 22.31 17.41
N CYS A 129 8.94 23.15 18.39
CA CYS A 129 8.89 24.58 18.17
C CYS A 129 10.10 25.01 17.34
N ALA A 130 9.89 25.96 16.43
CA ALA A 130 11.00 26.58 15.74
C ALA A 130 11.71 27.47 16.76
N ASP A 131 12.94 27.12 17.11
CA ASP A 131 13.78 28.03 17.87
C ASP A 131 14.08 29.23 16.98
N GLY A 132 13.44 30.36 17.26
CA GLY A 132 13.68 31.61 16.58
C GLY A 132 15.15 31.99 16.74
N LYS A 133 15.91 31.91 15.65
CA LYS A 133 17.19 32.60 15.51
C LYS A 133 16.99 33.88 14.73
#